data_AF-A0A2R3QVI8-F1
#
_entry.id   AF-A0A2R3QVI8-F1
#
_cell.length_a   1.000
_cell.length_b   1.000
_cell.length_c   1.000
_cell.angle_alpha   90.00
_cell.angle_beta   90.00
_cell.angle_gamma   90.00
#
_symmetry.space_group_name_H-M   'P 1'
#
loop_
_entity.id
_entity.type
_entity.pdbx_description
1 polymer ?
#
loop_
_entity_poly.entity_id
_entity_poly.type
_entity_poly.pdbx_seq_one_letter_code
_entity_poly.pdbx_strand_id
1 'polypeptide(L)' 'MAVEIRCRYATGTYVATVKGEKRTASNTISARHAAEAMAVKLGLDPARLVEKQRDLIDPKDRVVFTHP' A
#
# COMPACT_ATOMS: atom_id res chain seq x y z
N MET A 1 -9.13 10.29 -9.74
CA MET A 1 -7.66 10.17 -9.92
C MET A 1 -7.28 8.92 -9.17
N ALA A 2 -6.79 7.88 -9.85
CA ALA A 2 -6.48 6.63 -9.18
C ALA A 2 -5.28 6.81 -8.24
N VAL A 3 -5.43 6.43 -6.98
CA VAL A 3 -4.35 6.50 -5.98
C VAL A 3 -3.64 5.17 -5.89
N GLU A 4 -2.35 5.15 -6.17
CA GLU A 4 -1.50 3.96 -6.09
C GLU A 4 -0.77 3.92 -4.73
N ILE A 5 -1.17 2.96 -3.90
CA ILE A 5 -0.55 2.67 -2.61
C ILE A 5 0.43 1.51 -2.78
N ARG A 6 1.70 1.77 -2.55
CA ARG A 6 2.79 0.80 -2.70
C ARG A 6 3.22 0.32 -1.33
N CYS A 7 2.99 -0.95 -1.06
CA CYS A 7 3.43 -1.63 0.14
C CYS A 7 4.73 -2.37 -0.11
N ARG A 8 5.69 -2.25 0.81
CA ARG A 8 6.92 -3.05 0.83
C ARG A 8 7.05 -3.71 2.19
N TYR A 9 7.57 -4.92 2.23
CA TYR A 9 7.99 -5.53 3.49
C TYR A 9 9.41 -5.06 3.83
N ALA A 10 9.60 -4.52 5.04
CA ALA A 10 10.88 -4.04 5.54
C ALA A 10 11.00 -4.35 7.04
N THR A 11 12.09 -5.00 7.44
CA THR A 11 12.48 -5.20 8.85
C THR A 11 11.32 -5.70 9.75
N GLY A 12 10.54 -6.69 9.31
CA GLY A 12 9.43 -7.24 10.11
C GLY A 12 8.12 -6.46 10.04
N THR A 13 7.99 -5.48 9.14
CA THR A 13 6.80 -4.63 9.03
C THR A 13 6.50 -4.30 7.56
N TYR A 14 5.21 -4.24 7.23
CA TYR A 14 4.73 -3.76 5.94
C TYR A 14 4.62 -2.24 5.98
N VAL A 15 5.24 -1.56 5.02
CA VAL A 15 5.21 -0.11 4.90
C VAL A 15 4.53 0.28 3.59
N ALA A 16 3.40 0.97 3.70
CA ALA A 16 2.63 1.56 2.62
C ALA A 16 3.07 3.00 2.36
N THR A 17 3.28 3.34 1.10
CA THR A 17 3.63 4.68 0.62
C THR A 17 2.84 5.02 -0.64
N VAL A 18 2.52 6.30 -0.86
CA VAL A 18 1.80 6.76 -2.06
C VAL A 18 2.67 7.68 -2.88
N LYS A 19 2.61 7.56 -4.20
CA LYS A 19 3.36 8.44 -5.09
C LYS A 19 2.81 9.86 -4.99
N GLY A 20 3.67 10.82 -4.65
CA GLY A 20 3.29 12.23 -4.52
C GLY A 20 2.90 12.67 -3.11
N GLU A 21 2.78 11.74 -2.15
CA GLU A 21 2.48 12.06 -0.76
C GLU A 21 3.68 11.72 0.13
N LYS A 22 4.04 12.62 1.06
CA LYS A 22 5.15 12.38 2.02
C LYS A 22 4.74 11.47 3.19
N ARG A 23 3.46 11.14 3.30
CA ARG A 23 2.90 10.30 4.36
C ARG A 23 3.19 8.84 4.10
N THR A 24 3.42 8.10 5.17
CA THR A 24 3.58 6.65 5.15
C THR A 24 2.69 6.02 6.21
N ALA A 25 2.31 4.76 5.99
CA ALA A 25 1.65 3.93 6.97
C ALA A 25 2.41 2.62 7.09
N SER A 26 2.42 2.05 8.29
CA SER A 26 3.09 0.79 8.54
C SER A 26 2.19 -0.13 9.33
N ASN A 27 2.30 -1.43 9.09
CA ASN A 27 1.56 -2.44 9.81
C ASN A 27 2.36 -3.74 9.88
N THR A 28 2.31 -4.43 11.02
CA THR A 28 2.98 -5.72 11.23
C THR A 28 2.12 -6.90 10.76
N ILE A 29 0.81 -6.70 10.55
CA ILE A 29 -0.14 -7.77 10.22
C ILE A 29 -0.03 -8.16 8.74
N SER A 30 -0.18 -7.21 7.82
CA SER A 30 -0.17 -7.48 6.38
C SER A 30 0.02 -6.22 5.54
N ALA A 31 0.40 -6.41 4.26
CA ALA A 31 0.47 -5.34 3.26
C ALA A 31 -0.89 -4.66 3.07
N ARG A 32 -1.99 -5.41 3.08
CA ARG A 32 -3.35 -4.85 3.00
C ARG A 32 -3.65 -3.93 4.16
N HIS A 33 -3.39 -4.35 5.40
CA HIS A 33 -3.63 -3.50 6.57
C HIS A 33 -2.78 -2.22 6.54
N ALA A 34 -1.56 -2.28 6.02
CA ALA A 34 -0.74 -1.08 5.80
C ALA A 34 -1.36 -0.16 4.73
N ALA A 35 -1.89 -0.72 3.64
CA ALA A 35 -2.57 0.04 2.60
C ALA A 35 -3.88 0.67 3.08
N GLU A 36 -4.68 -0.05 3.86
CA GLU A 36 -5.92 0.44 4.47
C GLU A 36 -5.65 1.62 5.40
N ALA A 37 -4.65 1.50 6.29
CA ALA A 37 -4.21 2.59 7.14
C ALA A 37 -3.73 3.81 6.34
N MET A 38 -3.13 3.58 5.16
CA MET A 38 -2.72 4.65 4.25
C MET A 38 -3.91 5.32 3.56
N ALA A 39 -4.90 4.54 3.10
CA ALA A 39 -6.13 5.05 2.52
C ALA A 39 -6.91 5.91 3.52
N VAL A 40 -7.06 5.45 4.76
CA VAL A 40 -7.70 6.22 5.84
C VAL A 40 -6.98 7.55 6.09
N LYS A 41 -5.64 7.55 6.11
CA LYS A 41 -4.82 8.78 6.25
C LYS A 41 -4.95 9.76 5.08
N LEU A 42 -5.38 9.27 3.92
CA LEU A 42 -5.64 10.07 2.71
C LEU A 42 -7.11 10.49 2.59
N GLY A 43 -7.98 10.06 3.51
CA GLY A 43 -9.43 10.28 3.41
C GLY A 43 -10.08 9.45 2.30
N LEU A 44 -9.45 8.35 1.88
CA LEU A 44 -9.96 7.41 0.90
C LEU A 44 -10.68 6.25 1.59
N ASP A 45 -11.55 5.57 0.83
CA ASP A 45 -12.30 4.43 1.32
C ASP A 45 -11.42 3.14 1.24
N PRO A 46 -11.03 2.55 2.37
CA PRO A 46 -10.17 1.36 2.37
C PRO A 46 -10.86 0.14 1.75
N ALA A 47 -12.19 0.05 1.75
CA ALA A 47 -12.92 -1.07 1.14
C ALA A 47 -12.89 -1.03 -0.39
N ARG A 48 -12.57 0.13 -0.99
CA ARG A 48 -12.38 0.29 -2.44
C ARG A 48 -10.93 0.05 -2.89
N LEU A 49 -10.05 -0.36 -1.99
CA LEU A 49 -8.68 -0.76 -2.34
C LEU A 49 -8.68 -2.09 -3.09
N VAL A 50 -8.23 -2.03 -4.35
CA VAL A 50 -8.02 -3.20 -5.18
C VAL A 50 -6.54 -3.56 -5.14
N GLU A 51 -6.22 -4.77 -4.70
CA GLU A 51 -4.85 -5.30 -4.77
C GLU A 51 -4.49 -5.57 -6.23
N LYS A 52 -3.41 -4.94 -6.69
CA LYS A 52 -2.80 -5.19 -8.00
C LYS A 52 -1.58 -6.07 -7.75
N GLN A 53 -1.72 -7.35 -8.06
CA GLN A 53 -0.72 -8.37 -7.78
C GLN A 53 0.59 -8.10 -8.55
N ARG A 54 1.69 -8.58 -7.95
CA ARG A 54 3.09 -8.35 -8.31
C ARG A 54 3.40 -8.50 -9.79
N ASP A 55 4.23 -7.58 -10.27
CA ASP A 55 5.12 -7.83 -11.38
C ASP A 55 6.12 -8.92 -10.95
N LEU A 56 6.05 -10.10 -11.59
CA LEU A 56 6.85 -11.29 -11.26
C LEU A 56 8.35 -11.12 -11.50
N ILE A 57 8.77 -9.97 -12.04
CA ILE A 57 10.13 -9.73 -12.52
C ILE A 57 11.01 -9.05 -11.44
N ASP A 58 10.41 -8.40 -10.43
CA ASP A 58 11.16 -7.66 -9.42
C ASP A 58 11.09 -8.36 -8.04
N PRO A 59 12.20 -8.95 -7.54
CA PRO A 59 12.21 -9.80 -6.34
C PRO A 59 12.03 -9.03 -5.02
N LYS A 60 11.93 -7.70 -5.04
CA LYS A 60 11.70 -6.88 -3.84
C LYS A 60 10.20 -6.75 -3.54
N ASP A 61 9.55 -7.87 -3.24
CA ASP A 61 8.36 -8.02 -2.37
C ASP A 61 7.44 -6.78 -2.23
N ARG A 62 7.02 -6.19 -3.36
CA ARG A 62 6.24 -4.95 -3.39
C ARG A 62 4.82 -5.26 -3.82
N VAL A 63 3.86 -5.04 -2.92
CA VAL A 63 2.43 -5.20 -3.20
C VAL A 63 1.87 -3.83 -3.54
N VAL A 64 1.12 -3.70 -4.62
CA VAL A 64 0.50 -2.43 -5.01
C VAL A 64 -1.01 -2.54 -4.80
N PHE A 65 -1.60 -1.50 -4.24
CA PHE A 65 -3.03 -1.34 -4.11
C PHE A 65 -3.45 -0.08 -4.87
N THR A 66 -4.58 -0.15 -5.55
CA THR A 66 -5.15 0.97 -6.31
C THR A 66 -6.52 1.32 -5.76
N HIS A 67 -6.76 2.60 -5.54
CA HIS A 67 -8.08 3.16 -5.25
C HIS A 67 -8.56 3.99 -6.46
N PRO A 68 -9.75 3.73 -7.03
CA PRO A 68 -10.28 4.48 -8.18
C PRO A 68 -10.60 5.95 -7.85
#